data_AF-G4Z1G9-F1
#
_entry.id   AF-G4Z1G9-F1
#
_cell.length_a   1.000
_cell.length_b   1.000
_cell.length_c   1.000
_cell.angle_alpha   90.00
_cell.angle_beta   90.00
_cell.angle_gamma   90.00
#
_symmetry.space_group_name_H-M   'P 1'
#
loop_
_entity.id
_entity.type
_entity.pdbx_description
1 polymer ?
#
loop_
_entity_poly.entity_id
_entity_poly.type
_entity_poly.pdbx_seq_one_letter_code
_entity_poly.pdbx_strand_id
1 'polypeptide(L)'
;MNNGVQRLRQRQCKVCFCYKPEGKKRGGTSSYYCAPCSQGKKGPITLCNKERGHPNNEGLTCTQIWHLVWQNGEFEPKTSHIRDR
;
A
#
# COMPACT_ATOMS: atom_id res chain seq x y z
N MET A 1 -20.67 13.95 18.84
CA MET A 1 -20.55 12.66 18.11
C MET A 1 -20.77 12.92 16.62
N ASN A 2 -19.84 12.56 15.72
CA ASN A 2 -20.11 12.59 14.28
C ASN A 2 -20.67 11.22 13.85
N ASN A 3 -22.00 11.11 13.80
CA ASN A 3 -22.81 10.11 13.08
C ASN A 3 -22.49 8.60 13.20
N GLY A 4 -21.77 8.11 14.21
CA GLY A 4 -21.59 6.65 14.40
C GLY A 4 -20.79 5.94 13.28
N VAL A 5 -20.32 6.68 12.28
CA VAL A 5 -19.41 6.17 11.25
C VAL A 5 -18.00 6.32 11.80
N GLN A 6 -17.40 5.20 12.23
CA GLN A 6 -15.95 5.16 12.45
C GLN A 6 -15.27 5.40 11.09
N ARG A 7 -14.89 6.65 10.80
CA ARG A 7 -14.09 6.99 9.63
C ARG A 7 -12.70 6.42 9.84
N LEU A 8 -12.51 5.15 9.43
CA LEU A 8 -11.18 4.55 9.43
C LEU A 8 -10.26 5.41 8.59
N ARG A 9 -9.14 5.82 9.19
CA ARG A 9 -8.13 6.65 8.55
C ARG A 9 -7.62 5.92 7.30
N GLN A 10 -7.94 6.47 6.13
CA GLN A 10 -7.42 5.98 4.87
C GLN A 10 -5.94 6.37 4.77
N ARG A 11 -5.07 5.38 4.59
CA ARG A 11 -3.63 5.55 4.42
C ARG A 11 -3.24 5.17 3.00
N GLN A 12 -2.09 5.64 2.55
CA GLN A 12 -1.61 5.33 1.21
C GLN A 12 -1.16 3.88 1.13
N CYS A 13 -1.69 3.13 0.16
CA CYS A 13 -1.24 1.78 -0.11
C CYS A 13 0.16 1.84 -0.74
N LYS A 14 1.09 1.04 -0.21
CA LYS A 14 2.47 0.97 -0.72
C LYS A 14 2.53 0.51 -2.18
N VAL A 15 1.87 -0.60 -2.49
CA VAL A 15 1.82 -1.12 -3.86
C VAL A 15 1.18 -0.15 -4.84
N CYS A 16 0.02 0.42 -4.48
CA CYS A 16 -0.64 1.41 -5.34
C CYS A 16 0.21 2.67 -5.55
N PHE A 17 1.10 3.00 -4.60
CA PHE A 17 2.00 4.13 -4.73
C PHE A 17 3.13 3.85 -5.73
N CYS A 18 3.67 2.63 -5.78
CA CYS A 18 4.69 2.28 -6.78
C CYS A 18 4.08 2.11 -8.18
N TYR A 19 2.87 1.54 -8.29
CA TYR A 19 2.18 1.37 -9.57
C TYR A 19 1.39 2.60 -10.03
N LYS A 20 1.49 3.74 -9.33
CA LYS A 20 0.84 4.96 -9.80
C LYS A 20 1.51 5.41 -11.11
N PRO A 21 0.73 5.93 -12.08
CA PRO A 21 1.31 6.50 -13.28
C PRO A 21 2.19 7.71 -12.95
N GLU A 22 3.17 7.97 -13.79
CA GLU A 22 4.07 9.12 -13.67
C GLU A 22 3.28 10.43 -13.60
N GLY A 23 3.76 11.37 -12.79
CA GLY A 23 3.06 12.64 -12.54
C GLY A 23 1.94 12.60 -11.49
N LYS A 24 1.43 11.42 -11.09
CA LYS A 24 0.45 11.36 -9.98
C LYS A 24 1.14 11.47 -8.62
N LYS A 25 0.68 12.43 -7.81
CA LYS A 25 1.18 12.65 -6.44
C LYS A 25 0.79 11.54 -5.46
N ARG A 26 -0.33 10.85 -5.68
CA ARG A 26 -0.86 9.82 -4.77
C ARG A 26 -1.26 8.56 -5.52
N GLY A 27 -0.89 7.41 -4.96
CA GLY A 27 -1.51 6.13 -5.29
C GLY A 27 -2.84 5.94 -4.56
N GLY A 28 -3.49 4.81 -4.81
CA GLY A 28 -4.69 4.38 -4.11
C GLY A 28 -4.49 4.30 -2.58
N THR A 29 -5.57 4.53 -1.84
CA THR A 29 -5.59 4.47 -0.37
C THR A 29 -6.39 3.27 0.12
N SER A 30 -6.10 2.85 1.36
CA SER A 30 -6.78 1.76 2.05
C SER A 30 -6.78 2.04 3.55
N SER A 31 -7.80 1.56 4.25
CA SER A 31 -7.80 1.46 5.72
C SER A 31 -7.18 0.16 6.23
N TYR A 32 -6.99 -0.83 5.36
CA TYR A 32 -6.38 -2.11 5.70
C TYR A 32 -4.86 -2.00 5.73
N TYR A 33 -4.24 -2.59 6.74
CA TYR A 33 -2.79 -2.65 6.90
C TYR A 33 -2.39 -4.04 7.37
N CYS A 34 -1.18 -4.46 7.01
CA CYS A 34 -0.63 -5.75 7.42
C CYS A 34 0.10 -5.57 8.76
N ALA A 35 -0.49 -6.07 9.84
CA ALA A 35 0.11 -5.97 11.18
C ALA A 35 1.50 -6.64 11.25
N PRO A 36 1.72 -7.88 10.74
CA PRO A 36 3.05 -8.50 10.72
C PRO A 36 4.11 -7.64 10.01
N CYS A 37 3.81 -7.13 8.81
CA CYS A 37 4.76 -6.27 8.08
C CYS A 37 4.98 -4.89 8.73
N SER A 38 4.08 -4.48 9.62
CA SER A 38 4.19 -3.21 10.33
C SER A 38 5.03 -3.33 11.61
N GLN A 39 5.27 -4.53 12.11
CA GLN A 39 6.11 -4.74 13.29
C GLN A 39 7.55 -4.30 13.01
N GLY A 40 8.13 -3.52 13.93
CA GLY A 40 9.48 -2.97 13.78
C GLY A 40 9.63 -1.85 12.74
N LYS A 41 8.54 -1.37 12.13
CA LYS A 41 8.55 -0.21 11.21
C LYS A 41 8.01 1.04 11.91
N LYS A 42 8.45 2.22 11.45
CA LYS A 42 8.00 3.54 11.96
C LYS A 42 6.49 3.79 11.76
N GLY A 43 5.79 3.00 10.94
CA GLY A 43 4.36 3.15 10.70
C GLY A 43 3.73 1.95 10.00
N PRO A 44 2.40 1.91 9.91
CA PRO A 44 1.69 0.74 9.39
C PRO A 44 1.91 0.58 7.88
N ILE A 45 2.29 -0.63 7.48
CA ILE A 45 2.35 -1.06 6.08
C ILE A 45 0.92 -1.26 5.58
N THR A 46 0.40 -0.20 4.97
CA THR A 46 -0.96 -0.15 4.43
C THR A 46 -0.97 -0.82 3.07
N LEU A 47 -1.84 -1.82 2.89
CA LEU A 47 -1.99 -2.60 1.66
C LEU A 47 -3.48 -2.69 1.32
N CYS A 48 -3.83 -2.58 0.05
CA CYS A 48 -5.20 -2.87 -0.40
C CYS A 48 -5.40 -4.40 -0.43
N ASN A 49 -6.58 -4.88 -0.03
CA ASN A 49 -7.00 -6.26 -0.25
C ASN A 49 -7.82 -6.43 -1.55
N LYS A 50 -7.65 -5.51 -2.50
CA LYS A 50 -8.40 -5.46 -3.76
C LYS A 50 -7.44 -5.62 -4.92
N GLU A 51 -7.88 -6.34 -5.94
CA GLU A 51 -7.25 -6.35 -7.25
C GLU A 51 -7.37 -4.95 -7.86
N ARG A 52 -6.27 -4.48 -8.45
CA ARG A 52 -6.18 -3.13 -9.05
C ARG A 52 -5.78 -3.18 -10.52
N GLY A 53 -5.69 -4.37 -11.12
CA GLY A 53 -5.30 -4.56 -12.52
C GLY A 53 -3.91 -3.99 -12.81
N HIS A 54 -2.92 -4.30 -11.97
CA HIS A 54 -1.56 -3.87 -12.22
C HIS A 54 -0.99 -4.69 -13.40
N PRO A 55 -0.43 -4.06 -14.44
CA PRO A 55 -0.15 -4.72 -15.74
C PRO A 55 0.85 -5.88 -15.67
N ASN A 56 1.67 -5.96 -14.61
CA ASN A 56 2.62 -7.06 -14.38
C ASN A 56 2.15 -8.05 -13.29
N ASN A 57 0.99 -7.80 -12.68
CA ASN A 57 0.44 -8.57 -11.56
C ASN A 57 -1.09 -8.63 -11.68
N GLU A 58 -1.58 -8.96 -12.87
CA GLU A 58 -3.01 -9.09 -13.11
C GLU A 58 -3.59 -10.20 -12.22
N GLY A 59 -4.80 -9.98 -11.67
CA GLY A 59 -5.45 -10.91 -10.74
C GLY A 59 -4.86 -10.94 -9.32
N LEU A 60 -3.76 -10.23 -9.04
CA LEU A 60 -3.21 -10.15 -7.68
C LEU A 60 -3.72 -8.90 -6.94
N THR A 61 -4.07 -9.10 -5.67
CA THR A 61 -4.30 -7.98 -4.74
C THR A 61 -2.98 -7.30 -4.36
N CYS A 62 -3.04 -6.04 -3.94
CA CYS A 62 -1.84 -5.35 -3.43
C CYS A 62 -1.18 -6.08 -2.25
N THR A 63 -1.97 -6.79 -1.44
CA THR A 63 -1.42 -7.60 -0.33
C THR A 63 -0.62 -8.79 -0.87
N GLN A 64 -1.13 -9.51 -1.87
CA GLN A 64 -0.41 -10.60 -2.52
C GLN A 64 0.84 -10.12 -3.24
N ILE A 65 0.80 -8.99 -3.95
CA ILE A 65 1.98 -8.43 -4.61
C ILE A 65 3.06 -8.11 -3.58
N TRP A 66 2.70 -7.49 -2.46
CA TRP A 66 3.66 -7.17 -1.40
C TRP A 66 4.35 -8.42 -0.83
N HIS A 67 3.58 -9.47 -0.54
CA HIS A 67 4.11 -10.67 0.11
C HIS A 67 4.80 -11.64 -0.86
N LEU A 68 4.19 -11.89 -2.02
CA LEU A 68 4.65 -12.91 -2.97
C LEU A 68 5.67 -12.37 -3.96
N VAL A 69 5.40 -11.18 -4.53
CA VAL A 69 6.23 -10.61 -5.61
C VAL A 69 7.37 -9.79 -5.03
N TRP A 70 7.09 -9.01 -3.98
CA TRP A 70 8.10 -8.14 -3.35
C TRP A 70 8.73 -8.73 -2.10
N GLN A 71 8.43 -9.99 -1.77
CA GLN A 71 8.95 -10.72 -0.60
C GLN A 71 8.90 -9.87 0.69
N ASN A 72 7.70 -9.47 1.09
CA ASN A 72 7.46 -8.61 2.25
C ASN A 72 8.06 -7.18 2.16
N GLY A 73 8.31 -6.70 0.94
CA GLY A 73 8.83 -5.36 0.68
C GLY A 73 10.35 -5.29 0.50
N GLU A 74 11.04 -6.43 0.50
CA GLU A 74 12.48 -6.50 0.18
C GLU A 74 12.77 -6.07 -1.27
N PHE A 75 11.89 -6.46 -2.21
CA PHE A 75 11.98 -6.09 -3.62
C PHE A 75 10.95 -5.01 -4.01
N GLU A 76 10.47 -4.21 -3.04
CA GLU A 76 9.62 -3.05 -3.35
C GLU A 76 10.36 -2.11 -4.31
N PRO A 77 9.73 -1.67 -5.41
CA PRO A 77 10.31 -0.68 -6.30
C PRO A 77 10.65 0.58 -5.51
N LYS A 78 11.93 0.93 -5.47
CA LYS A 78 12.41 2.20 -4.91
C LYS A 78 12.05 3.33 -5.87
N THR A 79 10.76 3.60 -6.07
CA THR A 79 10.32 4.85 -6.70
C THR A 79 10.59 5.95 -5.68
N SER A 80 11.82 6.43 -5.70
CA SER A 80 12.46 7.39 -4.82
C SER A 80 11.65 8.67 -4.65
N HIS A 81 10.73 8.67 -3.69
CA HIS A 81 10.50 9.83 -2.84
C HIS A 81 10.48 9.32 -1.40
N ILE A 82 11.66 8.91 -0.94
CA ILE A 82 11.97 8.85 0.48
C ILE A 82 11.75 10.27 1.01
N ARG A 83 10.56 10.53 1.55
CA ARG A 83 10.44 11.53 2.60
C ARG A 83 10.73 10.77 3.88
N ASP A 84 12.01 10.63 4.19
CA ASP A 84 12.44 10.51 5.58
C ASP A 84 11.89 11.77 6.25
N ARG A 85 10.86 11.58 7.07
CA ARG A 85 10.35 12.59 7.99
C ARG A 85 10.21 11.94 9.35
#